data_AF-A0AAT9WBJ1-F1
#
_entry.id   AF-A0AAT9WBJ1-F1
#
_cell.length_a   1.000
_cell.length_b   1.000
_cell.length_c   1.000
_cell.angle_alpha   90.00
_cell.angle_beta   90.00
_cell.angle_gamma   90.00
#
_symmetry.space_group_name_H-M   'P 1'
#
loop_
_entity.id
_entity.type
_entity.pdbx_description
1 polymer ?
#
loop_
_entity_poly.entity_id
_entity_poly.type
_entity_poly.pdbx_seq_one_letter_code
_entity_poly.pdbx_strand_id
1 'polypeptide(L)'
;MTSNPTLDFVPSLIDLGSDAAVEIVDCLDDIAQRALTWDKFERIHGWEPLNLVGEQTYPGAVDLHRFYVDALSGNRYQIIGYTFQYVVVICAIALRN
;
A
#
# COMPACT_ATOMS: atom_id res chain seq x y z
N MET A 1 5.03 24.84 -18.21
CA MET A 1 5.50 24.39 -16.89
C MET A 1 4.41 23.51 -16.31
N THR A 2 4.51 22.19 -16.49
CA THR A 2 3.53 21.22 -16.00
C THR A 2 4.03 20.69 -14.67
N SER A 3 3.38 21.14 -13.60
CA SER A 3 3.55 20.63 -12.24
C SER A 3 3.15 19.15 -12.19
N ASN A 4 4.04 18.30 -11.67
CA ASN A 4 3.77 16.87 -11.47
C ASN A 4 2.62 16.68 -10.48
N PRO A 5 1.68 15.75 -10.73
CA PRO A 5 0.60 15.46 -9.79
C PRO A 5 1.14 14.71 -8.55
N THR A 6 0.72 15.17 -7.38
CA THR A 6 0.91 14.53 -6.07
C THR A 6 -0.02 13.32 -5.92
N LEU A 7 0.46 12.27 -5.26
CA LEU A 7 -0.30 11.05 -4.96
C LEU A 7 -1.18 11.27 -3.73
N ASP A 8 -2.48 10.98 -3.83
CA ASP A 8 -3.44 10.96 -2.70
C ASP A 8 -3.85 9.52 -2.39
N PHE A 9 -3.72 9.11 -1.12
CA PHE A 9 -4.06 7.77 -0.63
C PHE A 9 -5.33 7.83 0.25
N VAL A 10 -6.29 6.93 0.04
CA VAL A 10 -7.52 6.83 0.87
C VAL A 10 -7.68 5.39 1.39
N PRO A 11 -7.37 5.12 2.67
CA PRO A 11 -7.49 3.77 3.24
C PRO A 11 -8.78 3.58 4.06
N SER A 12 -9.49 2.45 3.89
CA SER A 12 -10.58 2.06 4.81
C SER A 12 -9.99 1.31 6.02
N LEU A 13 -9.66 2.04 7.09
CA LEU A 13 -8.94 1.51 8.27
C LEU A 13 -9.83 1.16 9.47
N ILE A 14 -11.15 1.12 9.28
CA ILE A 14 -12.15 1.09 10.37
C ILE A 14 -11.94 -0.11 11.33
N ASP A 15 -11.44 -1.24 10.83
CA ASP A 15 -11.27 -2.47 11.62
C ASP A 15 -9.89 -2.64 12.30
N LEU A 16 -8.93 -1.72 12.08
CA LEU A 16 -7.58 -1.82 12.67
C LEU A 16 -7.49 -1.30 14.12
N GLY A 17 -8.53 -0.59 14.60
CA GLY A 17 -8.46 0.22 15.81
C GLY A 17 -7.77 1.57 15.55
N SER A 18 -8.11 2.60 16.33
CA SER A 18 -7.67 3.99 16.08
C SER A 18 -6.16 4.15 16.01
N ASP A 19 -5.43 3.47 16.89
CA ASP A 19 -3.99 3.71 17.08
C ASP A 19 -3.18 3.05 15.95
N ALA A 20 -3.51 1.81 15.58
CA ALA A 20 -2.87 1.14 14.43
C ALA A 20 -3.26 1.81 13.11
N ALA A 21 -4.48 2.33 12.98
CA ALA A 21 -4.89 3.10 11.82
C ALA A 21 -4.02 4.36 11.64
N VAL A 22 -3.75 5.10 12.72
CA VAL A 22 -2.87 6.29 12.68
C VAL A 22 -1.45 5.91 12.26
N GLU A 23 -0.87 4.87 12.86
CA GLU A 23 0.49 4.41 12.51
C GLU A 23 0.62 4.05 11.02
N ILE A 24 -0.38 3.36 10.46
CA ILE A 24 -0.36 2.98 9.04
C ILE A 24 -0.52 4.22 8.15
N VAL A 25 -1.39 5.17 8.50
CA VAL A 25 -1.55 6.43 7.74
C VAL A 25 -0.24 7.19 7.73
N ASP A 26 0.39 7.37 8.89
CA ASP A 26 1.67 8.07 8.99
C ASP A 26 2.75 7.41 8.12
N CYS A 27 2.82 6.07 8.11
CA CYS A 27 3.75 5.35 7.23
C CYS A 27 3.45 5.57 5.74
N LEU A 28 2.18 5.54 5.33
CA LEU A 28 1.79 5.72 3.93
C LEU A 28 2.01 7.18 3.47
N ASP A 29 1.73 8.15 4.33
CA ASP A 29 1.97 9.57 4.07
C ASP A 29 3.46 9.86 3.94
N ASP A 30 4.30 9.29 4.80
CA ASP A 30 5.77 9.41 4.69
C ASP A 30 6.28 8.85 3.35
N ILE A 31 5.73 7.72 2.88
CA ILE A 31 6.07 7.14 1.58
C ILE A 31 5.65 8.09 0.45
N ALA A 32 4.44 8.65 0.53
CA ALA A 32 3.91 9.58 -0.47
C ALA A 32 4.76 10.86 -0.56
N GLN A 33 5.13 11.44 0.59
CA GLN A 33 5.92 12.67 0.68
C GLN A 33 7.36 12.50 0.16
N ARG A 34 7.91 11.29 0.22
CA ARG A 34 9.26 10.99 -0.29
C ARG A 34 9.37 11.08 -1.81
N ALA A 35 8.24 11.21 -2.54
CA ALA A 35 8.19 11.37 -3.99
C ALA A 35 9.12 10.38 -4.72
N LEU A 36 9.11 9.12 -4.28
CA LEU A 36 9.96 8.08 -4.84
C LEU A 36 9.52 7.76 -6.27
N THR A 37 10.48 7.50 -7.15
CA THR A 37 10.18 6.82 -8.42
C THR A 37 9.67 5.41 -8.13
N TRP A 38 8.85 4.87 -9.03
CA TRP A 38 8.28 3.53 -8.89
C TRP A 38 9.36 2.46 -8.66
N ASP A 39 10.40 2.42 -9.48
CA ASP A 39 11.54 1.50 -9.32
C ASP A 39 12.20 1.59 -7.94
N LYS A 40 12.26 2.80 -7.38
CA LYS A 40 12.85 3.02 -6.06
C LYS A 40 11.91 2.57 -4.95
N PHE A 41 10.61 2.77 -5.11
CA PHE A 41 9.59 2.25 -4.20
C PHE A 41 9.60 0.71 -4.17
N GLU A 42 9.54 0.06 -5.33
CA GLU A 42 9.55 -1.40 -5.43
C GLU A 42 10.80 -2.00 -4.76
N ARG A 43 11.96 -1.37 -4.95
CA ARG A 43 13.22 -1.82 -4.34
C ARG A 43 13.26 -1.66 -2.82
N ILE A 44 12.63 -0.63 -2.26
CA ILE A 44 12.67 -0.34 -0.82
C ILE A 44 11.63 -1.17 -0.06
N HIS A 45 10.39 -1.19 -0.57
CA HIS A 45 9.24 -1.75 0.15
C HIS A 45 8.87 -3.17 -0.30
N GLY A 46 9.39 -3.61 -1.45
CA GLY A 46 9.08 -4.89 -2.08
C GLY A 46 7.67 -4.87 -2.63
N TRP A 47 7.51 -4.74 -3.95
CA TRP A 47 6.21 -4.83 -4.62
C TRP A 47 6.07 -6.21 -5.27
N GLU A 48 5.55 -7.16 -4.50
CA GLU A 48 5.49 -8.56 -4.93
C GLU A 48 4.09 -8.90 -5.47
N PRO A 49 3.97 -9.47 -6.68
CA PRO A 49 2.68 -9.89 -7.20
C PRO A 49 2.07 -11.00 -6.34
N LEU A 50 0.78 -10.89 -6.08
CA LEU A 50 -0.01 -11.93 -5.42
C LEU A 50 -0.67 -12.82 -6.46
N ASN A 51 -0.18 -14.06 -6.58
CA ASN A 51 -0.84 -15.08 -7.37
C ASN A 51 -2.04 -15.64 -6.59
N LEU A 52 -3.23 -15.07 -6.83
CA LEU A 52 -4.48 -15.61 -6.31
C LEU A 52 -4.94 -16.75 -7.24
N VAL A 53 -4.84 -17.98 -6.76
CA VAL A 53 -5.27 -19.18 -7.50
C VAL A 53 -6.77 -19.42 -7.27
N GLY A 54 -7.61 -19.13 -8.28
CA GLY A 54 -9.00 -19.61 -8.34
C GLY A 54 -10.08 -18.60 -8.71
N GLU A 55 -11.28 -19.12 -9.01
CA GLU A 55 -12.55 -18.45 -9.42
C GLU A 55 -13.09 -17.37 -8.46
N GLN A 56 -12.36 -17.07 -7.37
CA GLN A 56 -12.70 -16.08 -6.34
C GLN A 56 -12.16 -14.68 -6.63
N THR A 57 -11.52 -14.49 -7.78
CA THR A 57 -11.01 -13.20 -8.22
C THR A 57 -12.03 -12.52 -9.13
N TYR A 58 -12.44 -11.31 -8.77
CA TYR A 58 -13.24 -10.48 -9.68
C TYR A 58 -12.47 -10.31 -10.99
N PRO A 59 -13.10 -10.38 -12.18
CA PRO A 59 -12.43 -10.14 -13.45
C PRO A 59 -11.73 -8.77 -13.42
N GLY A 60 -10.40 -8.74 -13.39
CA GLY A 60 -9.60 -7.52 -13.22
C GLY A 60 -8.75 -7.46 -11.94
N ALA A 61 -8.91 -8.41 -11.00
CA ALA A 61 -8.02 -8.55 -9.83
C ALA A 61 -6.66 -9.20 -10.17
N VAL A 62 -6.21 -9.06 -11.42
CA VAL A 62 -5.05 -9.78 -12.00
C VAL A 62 -3.74 -9.17 -11.49
N ASP A 63 -3.76 -7.93 -10.99
CA ASP A 63 -2.57 -7.17 -10.61
C ASP A 63 -2.58 -6.77 -9.12
N LEU A 64 -3.04 -7.66 -8.25
CA LEU A 64 -2.84 -7.46 -6.80
C LEU A 64 -1.39 -7.72 -6.44
N HIS A 65 -0.87 -6.85 -5.59
CA HIS A 65 0.49 -6.90 -5.09
C HIS A 65 0.48 -6.74 -3.59
N ARG A 66 1.52 -7.26 -2.95
CA ARG A 66 1.80 -7.05 -1.54
C ARG A 66 3.09 -6.27 -1.38
N PHE A 67 3.13 -5.45 -0.34
CA PHE A 67 4.34 -4.84 0.19
C PHE A 67 4.25 -4.74 1.71
N TYR A 68 5.33 -4.31 2.34
CA TYR A 68 5.38 -4.20 3.80
C TYR A 68 5.82 -2.80 4.23
N VAL A 69 5.26 -2.36 5.35
CA VAL A 69 5.68 -1.15 6.06
C VAL A 69 5.98 -1.50 7.51
N ASP A 70 7.03 -0.91 8.04
CA ASP A 70 7.44 -1.04 9.44
C ASP A 70 7.05 0.26 10.15
N ALA A 71 6.17 0.16 11.15
CA ALA A 71 5.73 1.29 11.95
C ALA A 71 6.74 1.64 13.06
N LEU A 72 6.67 2.87 13.57
CA LEU A 72 7.53 3.34 14.66
C LEU A 72 7.34 2.55 15.97
N SER A 73 6.17 1.95 16.16
CA SER A 73 5.85 1.03 17.26
C SER A 73 6.64 -0.29 17.20
N GLY A 74 7.33 -0.57 16.09
CA GLY A 74 8.00 -1.84 15.82
C GLY A 74 7.09 -2.89 15.18
N ASN A 75 5.81 -2.58 14.99
CA ASN A 75 4.88 -3.44 14.27
C ASN A 75 5.19 -3.45 12.78
N ARG A 76 4.99 -4.61 12.13
CA ARG A 76 5.08 -4.75 10.68
C ARG A 76 3.72 -5.01 10.09
N TYR A 77 3.35 -4.21 9.10
CA TYR A 77 2.09 -4.35 8.39
C TYR A 77 2.33 -4.87 6.99
N GLN A 78 1.53 -5.86 6.60
CA GLN A 78 1.39 -6.30 5.23
C GLN A 78 0.28 -5.49 4.58
N ILE A 79 0.61 -4.89 3.43
CA ILE A 79 -0.31 -4.07 2.66
C ILE A 79 -0.57 -4.79 1.34
N ILE A 80 -1.85 -4.91 0.96
CA ILE A 80 -2.29 -5.45 -0.32
C ILE A 80 -2.91 -4.32 -1.13
N GLY A 81 -2.46 -4.14 -2.35
CA GLY A 81 -2.97 -3.10 -3.24
C GLY A 81 -2.72 -3.41 -4.71
N TYR A 82 -3.16 -2.50 -5.57
CA TYR A 82 -2.89 -2.54 -7.02
C TYR A 82 -2.59 -1.14 -7.52
N THR A 83 -2.08 -1.03 -8.75
CA THR A 83 -1.84 0.26 -9.40
C THR A 83 -3.01 0.63 -10.31
N PHE A 84 -3.49 1.86 -10.22
CA PHE A 84 -4.51 2.42 -11.11
C PHE A 84 -4.16 3.87 -11.47
N GLN A 85 -3.99 4.16 -12.77
CA GLN A 85 -3.64 5.50 -13.25
C GLN A 85 -2.46 6.13 -12.49
N TYR A 86 -1.40 5.35 -12.26
CA TYR A 86 -0.19 5.74 -11.51
C TYR A 86 -0.38 5.94 -9.99
N VAL A 87 -1.55 5.63 -9.45
CA VAL A 87 -1.83 5.64 -8.00
C VAL A 87 -1.78 4.22 -7.46
N VAL A 88 -1.28 4.05 -6.24
CA VAL A 88 -1.40 2.78 -5.52
C VAL A 88 -2.70 2.81 -4.71
N VAL A 89 -3.61 1.89 -5.03
CA VAL A 89 -4.88 1.72 -4.33
C VAL A 89 -4.71 0.60 -3.30
N ILE A 90 -4.95 0.94 -2.03
CA ILE A 90 -4.84 -0.01 -0.91
C ILE A 90 -6.18 -0.76 -0.76
N CYS A 91 -6.12 -2.08 -0.81
CA CYS A 91 -7.30 -2.95 -0.72
C CYS A 91 -7.44 -3.63 0.64
N ALA A 92 -6.32 -4.02 1.25
CA ALA A 92 -6.33 -4.68 2.55
C ALA A 92 -5.02 -4.44 3.31
N ILE A 93 -5.11 -4.49 4.63
CA ILE A 93 -3.97 -4.33 5.53
C ILE A 93 -4.07 -5.39 6.62
N ALA A 94 -2.97 -6.06 6.92
CA ALA A 94 -2.88 -7.06 7.98
C ALA A 94 -1.65 -6.81 8.85
N LEU A 95 -1.83 -6.87 10.18
CA LEU A 95 -0.71 -6.88 11.12
C LEU A 95 0.01 -8.23 11.04
N ARG A 96 1.34 -8.21 10.94
CA ARG A 96 2.17 -9.41 10.91
C ARG A 96 2.95 -9.51 12.21
N ASN A 97 2.58 -10.48 13.05
CA ASN A 97 3.33 -10.87 14.25
C ASN A 97 4.50 -11.79 13.90
#